data_AF-A0A2M4AM54-F1
#
_entry.id   AF-A0A2M4AM54-F1
#
_cell.length_a   1.000
_cell.length_b   1.000
_cell.length_c   1.000
_cell.angle_alpha   90.00
_cell.angle_beta   90.00
_cell.angle_gamma   90.00
#
_symmetry.space_group_name_H-M   'P 1'
#
loop_
_entity.id
_entity.type
_entity.pdbx_description
1 polymer ?
#
loop_
_entity_poly.entity_id
_entity_poly.type
_entity_poly.pdbx_seq_one_letter_code
_entity_poly.pdbx_strand_id
1 'polypeptide(L)'
;VARARFLSELKSTADLIGQLDPDSIDARIFNDAGGEYTGRDMGENPKPASCEPQPELVSLRPENLTGTRYYYFPTCTRVNRCSGCCNTNQLVCEAVTTRKILYKVMIMEYRAGKKDRFSHLELVPTEEHVKCKCLCRVRESHCNELQVYNPNNCRCECTNRDDRNRCVQERQLKQWNPDTCRCECLPRTEECTSGSHYDRSACKCLPVSENR
;
A
#
# COMPACT_ATOMS: atom_id res chain seq x y z
N VAL A 1 -13.20 -1.58 -16.68
CA VAL A 1 -14.07 -2.23 -15.67
C VAL A 1 -13.35 -2.24 -14.34
N ALA A 2 -14.07 -1.92 -13.27
CA ALA A 2 -13.52 -1.90 -11.92
C ALA A 2 -13.17 -3.31 -11.44
N ARG A 3 -11.89 -3.62 -11.23
CA ARG A 3 -11.44 -5.03 -11.15
C ARG A 3 -10.58 -5.37 -9.92
N ALA A 4 -10.27 -4.42 -9.02
CA ALA A 4 -9.38 -4.67 -7.89
C ALA A 4 -9.92 -5.81 -6.99
N ARG A 5 -11.21 -5.77 -6.65
CA ARG A 5 -11.86 -6.81 -5.85
C ARG A 5 -11.92 -8.18 -6.53
N PHE A 6 -12.02 -8.20 -7.86
CA PHE A 6 -11.96 -9.46 -8.60
C PHE A 6 -10.52 -10.02 -8.60
N LEU A 7 -9.56 -9.14 -8.85
CA LEU A 7 -8.14 -9.48 -8.90
C LEU A 7 -7.59 -9.92 -7.52
N SER A 8 -8.23 -9.55 -6.40
CA SER A 8 -7.85 -10.06 -5.08
C SER A 8 -8.14 -11.55 -4.88
N GLU A 9 -9.02 -12.15 -5.70
CA GLU A 9 -9.43 -13.56 -5.56
C GLU A 9 -8.66 -14.51 -6.49
N LEU A 10 -7.91 -13.98 -7.47
CA LEU A 10 -7.13 -14.79 -8.40
C LEU A 10 -5.90 -15.41 -7.69
N LYS A 11 -5.72 -16.72 -7.86
CA LYS A 11 -4.64 -17.49 -7.24
C LYS A 11 -3.70 -18.15 -8.25
N SER A 12 -4.12 -18.27 -9.50
CA SER A 12 -3.37 -18.94 -10.56
C SER A 12 -3.50 -18.23 -11.90
N THR A 13 -2.61 -18.58 -12.83
CA THR A 13 -2.67 -18.14 -14.23
C THR A 13 -3.93 -18.64 -14.93
N ALA A 14 -4.40 -19.84 -14.61
CA ALA A 14 -5.64 -20.40 -15.15
C ALA A 14 -6.86 -19.53 -14.81
N ASP A 15 -6.93 -19.01 -13.57
CA ASP A 15 -8.01 -18.09 -13.15
C ASP A 15 -8.01 -16.80 -13.98
N LEU A 16 -6.85 -16.38 -14.47
CA LEU A 16 -6.68 -15.17 -15.27
C LEU A 16 -6.96 -15.39 -16.76
N ILE A 17 -6.57 -16.53 -17.34
CA ILE A 17 -6.72 -16.78 -18.78
C ILE A 17 -8.20 -16.72 -19.20
N GLY A 18 -9.11 -17.31 -18.40
CA GLY A 18 -10.56 -17.27 -18.67
C GLY A 18 -11.18 -15.87 -18.58
N GLN A 19 -10.39 -14.84 -18.25
CA GLN A 19 -10.81 -13.47 -18.00
C GLN A 19 -10.22 -12.47 -19.00
N LEU A 20 -9.37 -12.95 -19.91
CA LEU A 20 -8.77 -12.18 -20.98
C LEU A 20 -9.68 -12.16 -22.21
N ASP A 21 -9.46 -11.18 -23.07
CA ASP A 21 -10.09 -11.11 -24.38
C ASP A 21 -9.59 -12.31 -25.21
N PRO A 22 -10.47 -13.21 -25.71
CA PRO A 22 -10.05 -14.36 -26.49
C PRO A 22 -9.18 -14.00 -27.70
N ASP A 23 -9.45 -12.87 -28.34
CA ASP A 23 -8.70 -12.41 -29.51
C ASP A 23 -7.28 -11.93 -29.16
N SER A 24 -7.02 -11.66 -27.88
CA SER A 24 -5.69 -11.30 -27.36
C SER A 24 -4.83 -12.52 -26.99
N ILE A 25 -5.40 -13.72 -26.95
CA ILE A 25 -4.71 -14.96 -26.57
C ILE A 25 -4.20 -15.65 -27.83
N ASP A 26 -2.88 -15.69 -28.01
CA ASP A 26 -2.30 -16.51 -29.08
C ASP A 26 -2.40 -17.99 -28.68
N ALA A 27 -3.35 -18.70 -29.28
CA ALA A 27 -3.58 -20.11 -29.05
C ALA A 27 -2.35 -20.99 -29.38
N ARG A 28 -1.40 -20.50 -30.18
CA ARG A 28 -0.14 -21.20 -30.46
C ARG A 28 0.82 -21.18 -29.27
N ILE A 29 0.63 -20.26 -28.33
CA ILE A 29 1.41 -20.10 -27.11
C ILE A 29 0.78 -20.88 -25.95
N PHE A 30 -0.54 -20.79 -25.81
CA PHE A 30 -1.34 -21.47 -24.80
C PHE A 30 -2.07 -22.67 -25.43
N ASN A 31 -1.30 -23.71 -25.77
CA ASN A 31 -1.85 -24.90 -26.39
C ASN A 31 -2.39 -25.84 -25.31
N ASP A 32 -3.62 -26.28 -25.53
CA ASP A 32 -4.48 -27.10 -24.69
C ASP A 32 -5.15 -26.42 -23.49
N ALA A 33 -6.38 -26.85 -23.27
CA ALA A 33 -7.43 -26.30 -22.40
C ALA A 33 -7.09 -26.22 -20.89
N GLY A 34 -5.81 -26.28 -20.53
CA GLY A 34 -5.25 -26.12 -19.18
C GLY A 34 -4.30 -24.92 -19.01
N GLY A 35 -4.01 -24.16 -20.08
CA GLY A 35 -3.19 -22.94 -19.98
C GLY A 35 -1.69 -23.20 -19.79
N GLU A 36 -1.18 -24.35 -20.19
CA GLU A 36 0.26 -24.65 -20.17
C GLU A 36 0.95 -24.16 -21.45
N TYR A 37 2.11 -23.51 -21.26
CA TYR A 37 2.92 -22.92 -22.32
C TYR A 37 3.61 -24.02 -23.15
N THR A 38 3.41 -24.05 -24.47
CA THR A 38 4.11 -25.02 -25.33
C THR A 38 5.54 -24.58 -25.65
N GLY A 39 6.43 -24.80 -24.69
CA GLY A 39 7.67 -25.58 -24.90
C GLY A 39 8.63 -25.20 -26.03
N ARG A 40 8.98 -23.93 -26.21
CA ARG A 40 10.26 -23.52 -26.86
C ARG A 40 11.10 -22.51 -26.09
N ASP A 41 10.60 -21.96 -24.98
CA ASP A 41 11.40 -21.07 -24.13
C ASP A 41 12.13 -21.85 -23.04
N MET A 42 13.37 -21.43 -22.77
CA MET A 42 14.19 -21.91 -21.65
C MET A 42 13.77 -21.32 -20.29
N GLY A 43 12.66 -20.57 -20.24
CA GLY A 43 12.19 -19.90 -19.03
C GLY A 43 11.52 -20.85 -18.04
N GLU A 44 11.78 -20.66 -16.75
CA GLU A 44 11.06 -21.33 -15.68
C GLU A 44 9.76 -20.58 -15.35
N ASN A 45 8.65 -21.30 -15.23
CA ASN A 45 7.37 -20.70 -14.88
C ASN A 45 7.39 -20.21 -13.42
N PRO A 46 7.14 -18.92 -13.16
CA PRO A 46 7.16 -18.40 -11.80
C PRO A 46 6.00 -18.98 -10.99
N LYS A 47 6.28 -19.37 -9.74
CA LYS A 47 5.26 -19.72 -8.77
C LYS A 47 4.78 -18.45 -8.06
N PRO A 48 3.48 -18.13 -8.07
CA PRO A 48 2.98 -16.91 -7.45
C PRO A 48 3.19 -16.94 -5.94
N ALA A 49 3.85 -15.92 -5.41
CA ALA A 49 3.94 -15.69 -3.96
C ALA A 49 2.61 -15.11 -3.46
N SER A 50 1.65 -15.98 -3.14
CA SER A 50 0.31 -15.58 -2.69
C SER A 50 0.36 -14.88 -1.32
N CYS A 51 -0.65 -14.05 -1.04
CA CYS A 51 -0.79 -13.37 0.25
C CYS A 51 -1.14 -14.35 1.37
N GLU A 52 -0.15 -14.75 2.16
CA GLU A 52 -0.27 -15.75 3.23
C GLU A 52 0.68 -15.47 4.41
N PRO A 53 0.42 -16.04 5.59
CA PRO A 53 1.34 -15.93 6.71
C PRO A 53 2.67 -16.64 6.39
N GLN A 54 3.78 -15.92 6.47
CA GLN A 54 5.12 -16.47 6.29
C GLN A 54 6.01 -16.12 7.51
N PRO A 55 6.98 -16.97 7.86
CA PRO A 55 7.89 -16.70 8.98
C PRO A 55 8.77 -15.46 8.73
N GLU A 56 8.64 -14.45 9.59
CA GLU A 56 9.47 -13.24 9.61
C GLU A 56 10.30 -13.19 10.90
N LEU A 57 11.50 -12.61 10.84
CA LEU A 57 12.32 -12.36 12.02
C LEU A 57 11.76 -11.18 12.81
N VAL A 58 11.38 -11.42 14.07
CA VAL A 58 10.90 -10.39 14.99
C VAL A 58 11.89 -10.23 16.13
N SER A 59 12.31 -8.99 16.39
CA SER A 59 13.14 -8.67 17.56
C SER A 59 12.36 -8.90 18.85
N LEU A 60 12.99 -9.60 19.81
CA LEU A 60 12.50 -9.75 21.18
C LEU A 60 13.12 -8.73 22.14
N ARG A 61 14.10 -7.96 21.66
CA ARG A 61 14.70 -6.85 22.40
C ARG A 61 13.86 -5.58 22.18
N PRO A 62 13.47 -4.87 23.27
CA PRO A 62 12.82 -3.57 23.17
C PRO A 62 13.68 -2.53 22.43
N GLU A 63 13.08 -1.76 21.52
CA GLU A 63 13.78 -0.76 20.70
C GLU A 63 14.40 0.37 21.52
N ASN A 64 13.77 0.73 22.65
CA ASN A 64 14.18 1.85 23.49
C ASN A 64 15.40 1.54 24.39
N LEU A 65 15.94 0.32 24.35
CA LEU A 65 17.08 -0.07 25.19
C LEU A 65 18.40 0.10 24.45
N THR A 66 19.08 1.21 24.72
CA THR A 66 20.41 1.53 24.17
C THR A 66 21.57 1.02 25.05
N GLY A 67 21.32 0.73 26.32
CA GLY A 67 22.34 0.25 27.26
C GLY A 67 22.89 -1.15 26.91
N THR A 68 24.19 -1.36 27.09
CA THR A 68 24.89 -2.63 26.83
C THR A 68 24.98 -3.55 28.05
N ARG A 69 24.50 -3.10 29.21
CA ARG A 69 24.55 -3.84 30.48
C ARG A 69 23.67 -5.09 30.47
N TYR A 70 22.53 -5.05 29.79
CA TYR A 70 21.60 -6.17 29.72
C TYR A 70 21.50 -6.69 28.29
N TYR A 71 21.47 -8.02 28.13
CA TYR A 71 21.25 -8.67 26.85
C TYR A 71 20.17 -9.74 26.96
N TYR A 72 19.50 -9.97 25.83
CA TYR A 72 18.29 -10.77 25.71
C TYR A 72 18.60 -12.05 24.95
N PHE A 73 18.18 -13.19 25.45
CA PHE A 73 18.35 -14.47 24.77
C PHE A 73 17.02 -15.24 24.65
N PRO A 74 16.63 -15.67 23.43
CA PRO A 74 17.19 -15.22 22.15
C PRO A 74 16.89 -13.73 21.89
N THR A 75 17.69 -13.07 21.03
CA THR A 75 17.48 -11.65 20.67
C THR A 75 16.35 -11.44 19.68
N CYS A 76 16.08 -12.43 18.84
CA CYS A 76 14.98 -12.45 17.87
C CYS A 76 14.40 -13.86 17.74
N THR A 77 13.20 -13.96 17.21
CA THR A 77 12.53 -15.23 16.92
C THR A 77 11.79 -15.15 15.58
N ARG A 78 11.31 -16.28 15.06
CA ARG A 78 10.46 -16.31 13.88
C ARG A 78 9.01 -16.29 14.29
N VAL A 79 8.23 -15.39 13.70
CA VAL A 79 6.78 -15.26 13.89
C VAL A 79 6.12 -15.10 12.55
N ASN A 80 4.96 -15.73 12.35
CA ASN A 80 4.23 -15.57 11.10
C ASN A 80 3.69 -14.16 10.94
N ARG A 81 4.03 -13.54 9.81
CA ARG A 81 3.56 -12.22 9.37
C ARG A 81 3.04 -12.33 7.95
N CYS A 82 2.11 -11.45 7.59
CA CYS A 82 1.51 -11.49 6.25
C CYS A 82 2.53 -11.01 5.24
N SER A 83 2.82 -11.86 4.27
CA SER A 83 3.77 -11.61 3.19
C SER A 83 3.17 -12.09 1.87
N GLY A 84 3.83 -11.78 0.77
CA GLY A 84 3.41 -12.11 -0.57
C GLY A 84 2.79 -10.93 -1.32
N CYS A 85 2.38 -11.21 -2.55
CA CYS A 85 1.96 -10.22 -3.52
C CYS A 85 0.44 -10.27 -3.74
N CYS A 86 -0.12 -9.10 -4.02
CA CYS A 86 -1.48 -8.97 -4.55
C CYS A 86 -1.41 -8.58 -6.02
N ASN A 87 -2.43 -8.96 -6.81
CA ASN A 87 -2.40 -8.82 -8.26
C ASN A 87 -2.52 -7.36 -8.77
N THR A 88 -2.69 -6.38 -7.88
CA THR A 88 -2.73 -4.94 -8.23
C THR A 88 -2.14 -4.08 -7.13
N ASN A 89 -1.69 -2.88 -7.50
CA ASN A 89 -1.17 -1.88 -6.55
C ASN A 89 -2.26 -1.24 -5.67
N GLN A 90 -3.55 -1.41 -6.01
CA GLN A 90 -4.64 -0.94 -5.15
C GLN A 90 -4.85 -1.85 -3.93
N LEU A 91 -4.27 -3.05 -3.95
CA LEU A 91 -4.37 -4.05 -2.89
C LEU A 91 -3.07 -4.12 -2.10
N VAL A 92 -3.18 -4.57 -0.86
CA VAL A 92 -2.06 -4.82 0.05
C VAL A 92 -2.35 -6.10 0.85
N CYS A 93 -1.32 -6.92 1.09
CA CYS A 93 -1.46 -8.13 1.88
C CYS A 93 -1.48 -7.78 3.36
N GLU A 94 -2.62 -7.99 4.02
CA GLU A 94 -2.82 -7.61 5.42
C GLU A 94 -3.43 -8.74 6.24
N ALA A 95 -3.21 -8.70 7.56
CA ALA A 95 -3.79 -9.66 8.49
C ALA A 95 -5.29 -9.41 8.67
N VAL A 96 -6.07 -10.48 8.53
CA VAL A 96 -7.50 -10.49 8.89
C VAL A 96 -7.75 -11.17 10.22
N THR A 97 -6.79 -11.93 10.72
CA THR A 97 -6.85 -12.57 12.04
C THR A 97 -5.46 -12.61 12.62
N THR A 98 -5.31 -12.06 13.81
CA THR A 98 -4.06 -12.09 14.58
C THR A 98 -4.27 -12.82 15.90
N ARG A 99 -3.17 -13.28 16.50
CA ARG A 99 -3.14 -13.73 17.89
C ARG A 99 -1.89 -13.23 18.57
N LYS A 100 -1.93 -13.17 19.89
CA LYS A 100 -0.81 -12.72 20.73
C LYS A 100 -0.11 -13.92 21.33
N ILE A 101 1.20 -14.01 21.14
CA ILE A 101 2.08 -15.02 21.75
C ILE A 101 2.89 -14.31 22.83
N LEU A 102 3.10 -14.97 23.97
CA LEU A 102 3.98 -14.49 25.03
C LEU A 102 5.26 -15.32 25.03
N TYR A 103 6.36 -14.75 24.54
CA TYR A 103 7.66 -15.41 24.59
C TYR A 103 8.32 -15.17 25.94
N LYS A 104 8.83 -16.24 26.57
CA LYS A 104 9.70 -16.14 27.74
C LYS A 104 11.12 -15.86 27.28
N VAL A 105 11.61 -14.64 27.54
CA VAL A 105 12.93 -14.18 27.10
C VAL A 105 13.84 -14.08 28.30
N MET A 106 15.03 -14.63 28.20
CA MET A 106 16.01 -14.59 29.28
C MET A 106 16.79 -13.27 29.24
N ILE A 107 16.75 -12.51 30.32
CA ILE A 107 17.55 -11.31 30.48
C ILE A 107 18.76 -11.62 31.34
N MET A 108 19.94 -11.31 30.81
CA MET A 108 21.22 -11.48 31.48
C MET A 108 21.91 -10.12 31.61
N GLU A 109 22.66 -9.97 32.69
CA GLU A 109 23.46 -8.81 32.98
C GLU A 109 24.94 -9.12 32.70
N TYR A 110 25.54 -8.35 31.80
CA TYR A 110 26.95 -8.43 31.49
C TYR A 110 27.81 -7.98 32.67
N ARG A 111 28.85 -8.75 33.01
CA ARG A 111 29.78 -8.43 34.11
C ARG A 111 31.23 -8.57 33.66
N ALA A 112 31.89 -7.44 33.44
CA ALA A 112 33.30 -7.39 33.03
C ALA A 112 34.20 -8.22 33.98
N GLY A 113 35.01 -9.11 33.40
CA GLY A 113 35.95 -9.97 34.14
C GLY A 113 35.30 -11.07 35.00
N LYS A 114 33.99 -11.31 34.87
CA LYS A 114 33.24 -12.33 35.61
C LYS A 114 32.29 -13.08 34.67
N LYS A 115 31.69 -14.15 35.17
CA LYS A 115 30.54 -14.77 34.48
C LYS A 115 29.34 -13.83 34.55
N ASP A 116 28.60 -13.78 33.46
CA ASP A 116 27.36 -13.01 33.36
C ASP A 116 26.32 -13.51 34.35
N ARG A 117 25.46 -12.61 34.81
CA ARG A 117 24.42 -12.91 35.81
C ARG A 117 23.06 -13.03 35.14
N PHE A 118 22.35 -14.11 35.42
CA PHE A 118 20.91 -14.18 35.15
C PHE A 118 20.16 -13.10 35.94
N SER A 119 19.36 -12.29 35.24
CA SER A 119 18.54 -11.24 35.83
C SER A 119 17.14 -11.78 36.14
N HIS A 120 16.33 -12.04 35.10
CA HIS A 120 14.98 -12.57 35.20
C HIS A 120 14.52 -13.10 33.83
N LEU A 121 13.34 -13.72 33.80
CA LEU A 121 12.60 -14.00 32.57
C LEU A 121 11.58 -12.90 32.34
N GLU A 122 11.57 -12.34 31.15
CA GLU A 122 10.60 -11.34 30.72
C GLU A 122 9.59 -11.97 29.75
N LEU A 123 8.30 -11.65 29.90
CA LEU A 123 7.27 -12.06 28.95
C LEU A 123 7.14 -11.01 27.87
N VAL A 124 7.68 -11.29 26.69
CA VAL A 124 7.60 -10.39 25.54
C VAL A 124 6.34 -10.72 24.73
N PRO A 125 5.33 -9.84 24.69
CA PRO A 125 4.17 -10.02 23.84
C PRO A 125 4.53 -9.80 22.38
N THR A 126 4.17 -10.73 21.51
CA THR A 126 4.43 -10.64 20.08
C THR A 126 3.17 -11.00 19.29
N GLU A 127 2.85 -10.19 18.29
CA GLU A 127 1.73 -10.42 17.39
C GLU A 127 2.12 -11.41 16.29
N GLU A 128 1.30 -12.44 16.11
CA GLU A 128 1.36 -13.39 15.01
C GLU A 128 0.12 -13.24 14.13
N HIS A 129 0.35 -13.18 12.81
CA HIS A 129 -0.72 -13.20 11.83
C HIS A 129 -1.12 -14.65 11.53
N VAL A 130 -2.40 -14.97 11.73
CA VAL A 130 -2.94 -16.33 11.55
C VAL A 130 -3.59 -16.49 10.18
N LYS A 131 -4.18 -15.42 9.65
CA LYS A 131 -4.82 -15.40 8.32
C LYS A 131 -4.56 -14.06 7.64
N CYS A 132 -4.25 -14.12 6.36
CA CYS A 132 -3.96 -12.95 5.52
C CYS A 132 -4.95 -12.86 4.35
N LYS A 133 -5.21 -11.66 3.87
CA LYS A 133 -5.95 -11.40 2.63
C LYS A 133 -5.39 -10.17 1.92
N CYS A 134 -5.55 -10.13 0.61
CA CYS A 134 -5.39 -8.91 -0.16
C CYS A 134 -6.58 -7.97 0.13
N LEU A 135 -6.31 -6.87 0.82
CA LEU A 135 -7.29 -5.84 1.16
C LEU A 135 -7.01 -4.56 0.40
N CYS A 136 -8.02 -3.71 0.25
CA CYS A 136 -7.85 -2.40 -0.37
C CYS A 136 -6.90 -1.54 0.48
N ARG A 137 -5.86 -0.98 -0.16
CA ARG A 137 -4.94 -0.02 0.47
C ARG A 137 -5.67 1.27 0.86
N VAL A 138 -6.60 1.73 0.01
CA VAL A 138 -7.51 2.84 0.32
C VAL A 138 -8.80 2.26 0.90
N ARG A 139 -9.18 2.75 2.07
CA ARG A 139 -10.41 2.39 2.79
C ARG A 139 -11.40 3.55 2.73
N GLU A 140 -12.66 3.29 3.04
CA GLU A 140 -13.70 4.32 3.07
C GLU A 140 -13.35 5.49 4.01
N SER A 141 -12.70 5.19 5.14
CA SER A 141 -12.22 6.20 6.10
C SER A 141 -11.13 7.12 5.56
N HIS A 142 -10.52 6.82 4.41
CA HIS A 142 -9.54 7.69 3.76
C HIS A 142 -10.21 8.70 2.81
N CYS A 143 -11.49 8.53 2.49
CA CYS A 143 -12.20 9.45 1.59
C CYS A 143 -12.65 10.70 2.34
N ASN A 144 -12.59 11.86 1.67
CA ASN A 144 -13.09 13.12 2.20
C ASN A 144 -14.60 13.32 1.90
N GLU A 145 -15.19 14.41 2.40
CA GLU A 145 -16.62 14.71 2.27
C GLU A 145 -17.12 14.88 0.82
N LEU A 146 -16.23 15.20 -0.13
CA LEU A 146 -16.55 15.35 -1.55
C LEU A 146 -16.39 14.04 -2.35
N GLN A 147 -15.97 12.97 -1.68
CA GLN A 147 -15.66 11.68 -2.28
C GLN A 147 -16.62 10.59 -1.81
N VAL A 148 -16.85 9.61 -2.67
CA VAL A 148 -17.52 8.36 -2.32
C VAL A 148 -16.55 7.21 -2.57
N TYR A 149 -16.46 6.29 -1.60
CA TYR A 149 -15.60 5.12 -1.73
C TYR A 149 -16.18 4.12 -2.74
N ASN A 150 -15.36 3.70 -3.70
CA ASN A 150 -15.68 2.63 -4.63
C ASN A 150 -14.98 1.33 -4.21
N PRO A 151 -15.69 0.36 -3.59
CA PRO A 151 -15.10 -0.88 -3.09
C PRO A 151 -14.64 -1.82 -4.20
N ASN A 152 -15.17 -1.70 -5.43
CA ASN A 152 -14.74 -2.56 -6.54
C ASN A 152 -13.37 -2.14 -7.10
N ASN A 153 -13.01 -0.88 -6.91
CA ASN A 153 -11.76 -0.27 -7.37
C ASN A 153 -10.78 0.07 -6.26
N CYS A 154 -11.16 -0.13 -4.99
CA CYS A 154 -10.35 0.26 -3.84
C CYS A 154 -9.88 1.73 -3.94
N ARG A 155 -10.78 2.67 -4.30
CA ARG A 155 -10.43 4.09 -4.47
C ARG A 155 -11.58 5.02 -4.08
N CYS A 156 -11.23 6.24 -3.70
CA CYS A 156 -12.18 7.32 -3.52
C CYS A 156 -12.48 7.98 -4.87
N GLU A 157 -13.75 8.26 -5.16
CA GLU A 157 -14.19 8.92 -6.40
C GLU A 157 -14.89 10.24 -6.09
N CYS A 158 -14.45 11.32 -6.73
CA CYS A 158 -15.07 12.63 -6.58
C CYS A 158 -16.51 12.63 -7.12
N THR A 159 -17.42 13.24 -6.35
CA THR A 159 -18.84 13.38 -6.70
C THR A 159 -19.09 14.54 -7.67
N ASN A 160 -18.32 15.63 -7.57
CA ASN A 160 -18.44 16.85 -8.36
C ASN A 160 -17.79 16.76 -9.75
N ARG A 161 -18.30 15.85 -10.58
CA ARG A 161 -17.76 15.59 -11.93
C ARG A 161 -17.83 16.81 -12.86
N ASP A 162 -18.84 17.66 -12.72
CA ASP A 162 -18.99 18.85 -13.55
C ASP A 162 -17.90 19.88 -13.27
N ASP A 163 -17.52 20.07 -11.99
CA ASP A 163 -16.43 20.95 -11.59
C ASP A 163 -15.10 20.46 -12.20
N ARG A 164 -14.86 19.15 -12.13
CA ARG A 164 -13.70 18.51 -12.79
C ARG A 164 -13.72 18.77 -14.29
N ASN A 165 -14.85 18.57 -14.96
CA ASN A 165 -14.94 18.75 -16.40
C ASN A 165 -14.65 20.20 -16.80
N ARG A 166 -15.19 21.19 -16.07
CA ARG A 166 -14.87 22.61 -16.28
C ARG A 166 -13.39 22.91 -16.02
N CYS A 167 -12.81 22.37 -14.95
CA CYS A 167 -11.39 22.52 -14.64
C CYS A 167 -10.48 22.01 -15.77
N VAL A 168 -10.79 20.85 -16.33
CA VAL A 168 -10.00 20.19 -17.39
C VAL A 168 -10.05 20.96 -18.72
N GLN A 169 -11.10 21.77 -18.96
CA GLN A 169 -11.13 22.67 -20.12
C GLN A 169 -10.06 23.75 -20.03
N GLU A 170 -9.68 24.18 -18.83
CA GLU A 170 -8.65 25.20 -18.56
C GLU A 170 -7.29 24.60 -18.15
N ARG A 171 -6.95 23.40 -18.66
CA ARG A 171 -5.73 22.64 -18.31
C ARG A 171 -4.39 23.38 -18.48
N GLN A 172 -4.39 24.53 -19.16
CA GLN A 172 -3.20 25.36 -19.34
C GLN A 172 -2.85 26.18 -18.09
N LEU A 173 -3.83 26.42 -17.20
CA LEU A 173 -3.66 27.25 -16.00
C LEU A 173 -4.08 26.52 -14.72
N LYS A 174 -4.93 25.50 -14.86
CA LYS A 174 -5.54 24.78 -13.74
C LYS A 174 -5.28 23.28 -13.85
N GLN A 175 -5.24 22.62 -12.70
CA GLN A 175 -5.14 21.18 -12.57
C GLN A 175 -6.20 20.68 -11.59
N TRP A 176 -6.85 19.57 -11.94
CA TRP A 176 -7.76 18.89 -11.03
C TRP A 176 -6.98 18.02 -10.05
N ASN A 177 -7.17 18.25 -8.75
CA ASN A 177 -6.63 17.42 -7.70
C ASN A 177 -7.64 16.32 -7.32
N PRO A 178 -7.35 15.04 -7.61
CA PRO A 178 -8.28 13.95 -7.33
C PRO A 178 -8.41 13.62 -5.83
N ASP A 179 -7.42 13.98 -5.02
CA ASP A 179 -7.40 13.70 -3.57
C ASP A 179 -8.23 14.71 -2.79
N THR A 180 -8.30 15.96 -3.27
CA THR A 180 -9.11 17.03 -2.65
C THR A 180 -10.43 17.28 -3.37
N CYS A 181 -10.61 16.75 -4.59
CA CYS A 181 -11.73 17.03 -5.49
C CYS A 181 -11.92 18.52 -5.78
N ARG A 182 -10.80 19.23 -5.96
CA ARG A 182 -10.77 20.67 -6.23
C ARG A 182 -9.96 20.98 -7.48
N CYS A 183 -10.33 22.09 -8.12
CA CYS A 183 -9.57 22.66 -9.21
C CYS A 183 -8.55 23.64 -8.63
N GLU A 184 -7.28 23.36 -8.83
CA GLU A 184 -6.16 24.09 -8.26
C GLU A 184 -5.39 24.80 -9.38
N CYS A 185 -4.82 25.97 -9.10
CA CYS A 185 -3.95 26.64 -10.07
C CYS A 185 -2.63 25.88 -10.20
N LEU A 186 -2.09 25.82 -11.42
CA LEU A 186 -0.75 25.30 -11.63
C LEU A 186 0.28 26.15 -10.85
N PRO A 187 1.34 25.54 -10.29
CA PRO A 187 2.38 26.27 -9.58
C PRO A 187 2.96 27.38 -10.45
N ARG A 188 2.99 28.62 -9.93
CA ARG A 188 3.66 29.76 -10.57
C ARG A 188 5.02 29.98 -9.93
N THR A 189 6.00 30.34 -10.76
CA THR A 189 7.34 30.73 -10.32
C THR A 189 7.44 32.22 -9.96
N GLU A 190 6.48 33.03 -10.39
CA GLU A 190 6.53 34.50 -10.28
C GLU A 190 5.38 35.05 -9.43
N GLU A 191 5.68 36.01 -8.55
CA GLU A 191 4.69 36.74 -7.77
C GLU A 191 4.00 37.83 -8.61
N CYS A 192 2.84 38.30 -8.16
CA CYS A 192 2.15 39.41 -8.81
C CYS A 192 2.92 40.72 -8.57
N THR A 193 2.98 41.59 -9.57
CA THR A 193 3.65 42.88 -9.48
C THR A 193 2.87 43.87 -8.61
N SER A 194 3.56 44.87 -8.05
CA SER A 194 2.97 45.94 -7.23
C SER A 194 1.78 46.59 -7.93
N GLY A 195 0.61 46.61 -7.28
CA GLY A 195 -0.65 47.11 -7.86
C GLY A 195 -1.56 46.02 -8.46
N SER A 196 -1.18 44.75 -8.38
CA SER A 196 -2.02 43.61 -8.75
C SER A 196 -2.13 42.58 -7.61
N HIS A 197 -3.24 41.85 -7.56
CA HIS A 197 -3.47 40.78 -6.61
C HIS A 197 -3.75 39.46 -7.34
N TYR A 198 -3.37 38.34 -6.73
CA TYR A 198 -3.57 37.04 -7.34
C TYR A 198 -5.00 36.54 -7.11
N ASP A 199 -5.77 36.38 -8.18
CA ASP A 199 -7.07 35.74 -8.15
C ASP A 199 -6.90 34.22 -8.30
N ARG A 200 -7.21 33.48 -7.23
CA ARG A 200 -7.11 32.02 -7.18
C ARG A 200 -8.19 31.29 -8.00
N SER A 201 -9.29 31.97 -8.33
CA SER A 201 -10.36 31.41 -9.18
C SER A 201 -10.04 31.55 -10.67
N ALA A 202 -9.39 32.65 -11.07
CA ALA A 202 -8.94 32.89 -12.43
C ALA A 202 -7.51 32.38 -12.70
N CYS A 203 -6.75 32.08 -11.65
CA CYS A 203 -5.32 31.73 -11.69
C CYS A 203 -4.46 32.79 -12.38
N LYS A 204 -4.77 34.07 -12.15
CA LYS A 204 -4.15 35.23 -12.79
C LYS A 204 -3.98 36.39 -11.81
N CYS A 205 -2.98 37.24 -12.06
CA CYS A 205 -2.86 38.52 -11.37
C CYS A 205 -3.84 39.50 -12.00
N LEU A 206 -4.75 40.04 -11.18
CA LEU A 206 -5.72 41.06 -11.59
C LEU A 206 -5.30 42.41 -10.99
N PRO A 207 -5.43 43.52 -11.73
CA PRO A 207 -5.15 44.84 -11.18
C PRO A 207 -6.06 45.11 -9.99
N VAL A 208 -5.53 45.75 -8.95
CA VAL A 208 -6.34 46.26 -7.84
C VAL A 208 -7.11 47.47 -8.39
N SER A 209 -8.43 47.37 -8.55
CA SER A 209 -9.25 48.50 -8.99
C SER A 209 -9.23 49.58 -7.90
N GLU A 210 -8.49 50.66 -8.14
CA GLU A 210 -8.68 51.90 -7.39
C GLU A 210 -10.05 52.48 -7.78
N ASN A 211 -11.02 52.32 -6.89
CA ASN A 211 -12.29 53.02 -7.00
C ASN A 211 -11.99 54.50 -6.71
N ARG A 212 -11.91 55.32 -7.76
CA ARG A 212 -11.77 56.78 -7.66
C ARG A 212 -12.96 57.46 -8.31
#